data_AF-A0ABD0YEF6-F1
#
_entry.id   AF-A0ABD0YEF6-F1
#
_cell.length_a   1.000
_cell.length_b   1.000
_cell.length_c   1.000
_cell.angle_alpha   90.00
_cell.angle_beta   90.00
_cell.angle_gamma   90.00
#
_symmetry.space_group_name_H-M   'P 1'
#
loop_
_entity.id
_entity.type
_entity.pdbx_description
1 polymer ?
#
loop_
_entity_poly.entity_id
_entity_poly.type
_entity_poly.pdbx_seq_one_letter_code
_entity_poly.pdbx_strand_id
1 'polypeptide(L)'
;MGALAGLMVRILWIRLVTRWARLDTKPDEVPLEESVVVAKYIDNPLLVSGHKCDLRLYVAVTSFDPLVAYMYEEGLVRFATVKYDTTRNNLWNPCMHLCNYSINKHHSDYIKSDDAEAENVGHKWTLSALLRHLRSVNIDTALLMQRIEETVVKSLLSTAPSIVAA
;
A
#
# COMPACT_ATOMS: atom_id res chain seq x y z
N MET A 1 28.46 4.11 -26.67
CA MET A 1 27.23 3.31 -26.58
C MET A 1 26.76 3.35 -25.15
N GLY A 2 25.68 4.11 -24.90
CA GLY A 2 25.25 4.55 -23.59
C GLY A 2 24.59 3.44 -22.77
N ALA A 3 25.00 3.30 -21.52
CA ALA A 3 24.28 2.55 -20.52
C ALA A 3 23.02 3.35 -20.15
N LEU A 4 21.85 2.82 -20.52
CA LEU A 4 20.57 3.21 -19.93
C LEU A 4 20.60 2.78 -18.46
N ALA A 5 21.18 3.64 -17.61
CA ALA A 5 20.93 3.62 -16.19
C ALA A 5 19.47 4.04 -16.00
N GLY A 6 18.56 3.07 -16.14
CA GLY A 6 17.18 3.24 -15.71
C GLY A 6 17.22 3.63 -14.25
N LEU A 7 16.95 4.92 -13.97
CA LEU A 7 16.69 5.41 -12.63
C LEU A 7 15.43 4.67 -12.17
N MET A 8 15.60 3.51 -11.56
CA MET A 8 14.55 2.92 -10.75
C MET A 8 14.42 3.88 -9.57
N VAL A 9 13.54 4.87 -9.72
CA VAL A 9 13.12 5.74 -8.64
C VAL A 9 12.64 4.80 -7.56
N ARG A 10 13.51 4.60 -6.55
CA ARG A 10 13.15 3.95 -5.30
C ARG A 10 12.11 4.86 -4.67
N ILE A 11 10.85 4.66 -5.03
CA ILE A 11 9.73 5.15 -4.24
C ILE A 11 10.03 4.69 -2.83
N LEU A 12 10.27 5.67 -1.96
CA LEU A 12 10.73 5.53 -0.60
C LEU A 12 10.32 4.18 -0.02
N TRP A 13 11.32 3.33 0.28
CA TRP A 13 11.18 2.56 1.50
C TRP A 13 11.08 3.61 2.60
N ILE A 14 9.86 4.02 2.95
CA ILE A 14 9.59 4.54 4.29
C ILE A 14 10.24 3.49 5.16
N ARG A 15 11.35 3.87 5.82
CA ARG A 15 12.01 3.06 6.85
C ARG A 15 10.87 2.47 7.63
N LEU A 16 10.67 1.15 7.48
CA LEU A 16 9.52 0.44 8.02
C LEU A 16 9.38 0.94 9.45
N VAL A 17 8.36 1.77 9.69
CA VAL A 17 8.08 2.25 11.03
C VAL A 17 7.61 0.99 11.73
N THR A 18 8.57 0.30 12.34
CA THR A 18 8.36 -0.91 13.15
C THR A 18 7.56 -0.58 14.39
N ARG A 19 7.31 0.71 14.66
CA ARG A 19 6.58 1.21 15.80
C ARG A 19 5.21 1.70 15.37
N TRP A 20 4.26 0.78 15.39
CA TRP A 20 2.86 1.17 15.41
C TRP A 20 2.54 1.86 16.74
N ALA A 21 2.19 3.14 16.68
CA ALA A 21 1.45 3.76 17.76
C ALA A 21 0.06 3.09 17.77
N ARG A 22 -0.43 2.74 18.96
CA ARG A 22 -1.75 2.15 19.08
C ARG A 22 -2.79 3.19 18.68
N LEU A 23 -3.94 2.75 18.16
CA LEU A 23 -5.00 3.67 17.75
C LEU A 23 -5.60 4.47 18.91
N ASP A 24 -5.32 4.08 20.16
CA ASP A 24 -5.72 4.76 21.39
C ASP A 24 -4.61 5.65 22.00
N THR A 25 -3.47 5.83 21.32
CA THR A 25 -2.39 6.70 21.79
C THR A 25 -2.87 8.14 21.92
N LYS A 26 -2.68 8.74 23.10
CA LYS A 26 -3.04 10.13 23.38
C LYS A 26 -1.98 11.10 22.85
N PRO A 27 -2.33 12.36 22.55
CA PRO A 27 -1.36 13.35 22.08
C PRO A 27 -0.14 13.51 23.00
N ASP A 28 -0.34 13.45 24.32
CA ASP A 28 0.73 13.59 25.33
C ASP A 28 1.69 12.38 25.38
N GLU A 29 1.32 11.26 24.74
CA GLU A 29 2.12 10.03 24.66
C GLU A 29 2.98 9.98 23.39
N VAL A 30 2.85 10.98 22.50
CA VAL A 30 3.64 11.04 21.26
C VAL A 30 5.07 11.45 21.60
N PRO A 31 6.10 10.66 21.22
CA PRO A 31 7.49 11.00 21.50
C PRO A 31 7.89 12.32 20.82
N LEU A 32 8.30 13.30 21.62
CA LEU A 32 8.73 14.63 21.12
C LEU A 32 10.18 14.64 20.61
N GLU A 33 10.98 13.67 21.04
CA GLU A 33 12.40 13.55 20.70
C GLU A 33 12.63 12.78 19.38
N GLU A 34 11.59 12.10 18.88
CA GLU A 34 11.65 11.35 17.62
C GLU A 34 10.91 12.12 16.51
N SER A 35 11.47 12.13 15.31
CA SER A 35 10.74 12.64 14.14
C SER A 35 9.66 11.63 13.74
N VAL A 36 8.41 11.96 14.02
CA VAL A 36 7.23 11.13 13.73
C VAL A 36 6.24 11.87 12.84
N VAL A 37 5.44 11.11 12.10
CA VAL A 37 4.30 11.64 11.33
C VAL A 37 3.01 11.12 11.96
N VAL A 38 2.17 12.03 12.42
CA VAL A 38 0.81 11.71 12.88
C VAL A 38 -0.15 11.86 11.71
N ALA A 39 -0.83 10.78 11.34
CA ALA A 39 -1.78 10.76 10.23
C ALA A 39 -3.16 10.30 10.71
N LYS A 40 -4.21 10.88 10.12
CA LYS A 40 -5.58 10.42 10.36
C LYS A 40 -5.70 8.96 9.93
N TYR A 41 -6.16 8.11 10.84
CA TYR A 41 -6.45 6.72 10.53
C TYR A 41 -7.70 6.60 9.63
N ILE A 42 -7.64 5.73 8.63
CA ILE A 42 -8.79 5.36 7.80
C ILE A 42 -9.54 4.24 8.54
N ASP A 43 -10.59 4.62 9.25
CA ASP A 43 -11.41 3.76 10.11
C ASP A 43 -12.45 2.93 9.36
N ASN A 44 -12.86 3.37 8.17
CA ASN A 44 -13.75 2.65 7.25
C ASN A 44 -13.02 2.25 5.94
N PRO A 45 -12.06 1.31 5.98
CA PRO A 45 -11.38 0.84 4.79
C PRO A 45 -12.26 -0.08 3.94
N LEU A 46 -11.94 -0.22 2.66
CA LEU A 46 -12.48 -1.30 1.83
C LEU A 46 -12.01 -2.66 2.41
N LEU A 47 -12.94 -3.59 2.59
CA LEU A 47 -12.67 -4.93 3.12
C LEU A 47 -12.98 -5.98 2.07
N VAL A 48 -12.09 -6.96 1.94
CA VAL A 48 -12.30 -8.15 1.10
C VAL A 48 -12.40 -9.35 2.04
N SER A 49 -13.54 -10.05 2.01
CA SER A 49 -13.83 -11.16 2.94
C SER A 49 -13.67 -10.79 4.42
N GLY A 50 -13.84 -9.51 4.76
CA GLY A 50 -13.65 -8.97 6.11
C GLY A 50 -12.21 -8.60 6.47
N HIS A 51 -11.25 -8.72 5.56
CA HIS A 51 -9.84 -8.35 5.80
C HIS A 51 -9.51 -7.00 5.16
N LYS A 52 -8.74 -6.20 5.90
CA LYS A 52 -8.16 -4.96 5.37
C LYS A 52 -7.07 -5.30 4.35
N CYS A 53 -6.99 -4.54 3.26
CA CYS A 53 -5.92 -4.68 2.28
C CYS A 53 -5.23 -3.36 1.95
N ASP A 54 -4.00 -3.45 1.47
CA ASP A 54 -3.30 -2.36 0.79
C ASP A 54 -2.87 -2.78 -0.62
N LEU A 55 -2.61 -1.79 -1.48
CA LEU A 55 -2.13 -1.99 -2.84
C LEU A 55 -0.67 -1.55 -2.95
N ARG A 56 0.17 -2.42 -3.51
CA ARG A 56 1.50 -2.08 -3.98
C ARG A 56 1.48 -2.00 -5.50
N LEU A 57 1.60 -0.79 -6.01
CA LEU A 57 1.68 -0.51 -7.44
C LEU A 57 3.11 -0.15 -7.81
N TYR A 58 3.49 -0.44 -9.06
CA TYR A 58 4.83 -0.20 -9.58
C TYR A 58 4.77 0.89 -10.63
N VAL A 59 5.54 1.95 -10.44
CA VAL A 59 5.63 3.08 -11.36
C VAL A 59 7.09 3.32 -11.69
N ALA A 60 7.44 3.27 -12.97
CA ALA A 60 8.77 3.54 -13.48
C ALA A 60 8.78 4.94 -14.12
N VAL A 61 9.63 5.82 -13.61
CA VAL A 61 9.84 7.16 -14.19
C VAL A 61 11.14 7.15 -14.98
N THR A 62 11.06 7.38 -16.29
CA THR A 62 12.23 7.34 -17.18
C THR A 62 12.79 8.71 -17.50
N SER A 63 12.00 9.77 -17.30
CA SER A 63 12.40 11.15 -17.51
C SER A 63 11.54 12.06 -16.64
N PHE A 64 12.12 13.15 -16.14
CA PHE A 64 11.39 14.22 -15.43
C PHE A 64 11.24 15.49 -16.27
N ASP A 65 12.00 15.63 -17.37
CA ASP A 65 11.91 16.74 -18.31
C ASP A 65 12.17 16.27 -19.76
N PRO A 66 11.12 15.93 -20.54
CA PRO A 66 9.70 15.91 -20.14
C PRO A 66 9.40 14.79 -19.14
N LEU A 67 8.36 14.93 -18.32
CA LEU A 67 7.93 13.87 -17.40
C LEU A 67 7.39 12.67 -18.19
N VAL A 68 8.07 11.52 -18.07
CA VAL A 68 7.67 10.25 -18.67
C VAL A 68 7.65 9.18 -17.58
N ALA A 69 6.45 8.65 -17.31
CA ALA A 69 6.23 7.63 -16.30
C ALA A 69 5.33 6.51 -16.83
N TYR A 70 5.60 5.29 -16.39
CA TYR A 70 4.89 4.07 -16.77
C TYR A 70 4.39 3.39 -15.50
N MET A 71 3.08 3.13 -15.42
CA MET A 71 2.53 2.28 -14.37
C MET A 71 2.46 0.85 -14.90
N TYR A 72 2.98 -0.10 -14.13
CA TYR A 72 2.87 -1.52 -14.48
C TYR A 72 1.41 -1.98 -14.36
N GLU A 73 0.98 -2.84 -15.28
CA GLU A 73 -0.41 -3.31 -15.34
C GLU A 73 -0.79 -4.16 -14.12
N GLU A 74 0.20 -4.79 -13.50
CA GLU A 74 0.01 -5.58 -12.29
C GLU A 74 0.54 -4.91 -11.02
N GLY A 75 -0.01 -5.38 -9.90
CA GLY A 75 0.38 -4.95 -8.56
C GLY A 75 0.26 -6.08 -7.56
N LEU A 76 0.73 -5.82 -6.34
CA LEU A 76 0.59 -6.76 -5.23
C LEU A 76 -0.43 -6.22 -4.23
N VAL A 77 -1.51 -6.96 -4.04
CA VAL A 77 -2.51 -6.70 -3.00
C VAL A 77 -2.12 -7.51 -1.78
N ARG A 78 -2.02 -6.85 -0.62
CA ARG A 78 -1.63 -7.49 0.63
C ARG A 78 -2.76 -7.41 1.63
N PHE A 79 -3.14 -8.54 2.20
CA PHE A 79 -4.20 -8.61 3.19
C PHE A 79 -3.63 -8.68 4.61
N ALA A 80 -4.34 -8.06 5.54
CA ALA A 80 -4.20 -8.29 6.98
C ALA A 80 -4.68 -9.71 7.32
N THR A 81 -4.03 -10.41 8.27
CA THR A 81 -4.41 -11.79 8.62
C THR A 81 -5.62 -11.88 9.51
N VAL A 82 -5.92 -10.83 10.25
CA VAL A 82 -7.06 -10.79 11.17
C VAL A 82 -8.19 -9.98 10.54
N LYS A 83 -9.42 -10.47 10.68
CA LYS A 83 -10.62 -9.75 10.20
C LYS A 83 -10.72 -8.40 10.89
N TYR A 84 -11.10 -7.40 10.11
CA TYR A 84 -11.22 -6.03 10.56
C TYR A 84 -12.42 -5.86 11.49
N ASP A 85 -12.15 -5.30 12.65
CA ASP A 85 -13.12 -5.01 13.70
C ASP A 85 -12.74 -3.68 14.36
N THR A 86 -13.75 -2.83 14.59
CA THR A 86 -13.62 -1.52 15.23
C THR A 86 -13.93 -1.56 16.73
N THR A 87 -14.28 -2.72 17.30
CA THR A 87 -14.46 -2.82 18.75
C THR A 87 -13.17 -2.50 19.49
N ARG A 88 -13.29 -1.74 20.58
CA ARG A 88 -12.13 -1.30 21.40
C ARG A 88 -11.24 -2.45 21.86
N ASN A 89 -11.78 -3.65 22.01
CA ASN A 89 -11.06 -4.81 22.48
C ASN A 89 -10.02 -5.34 21.48
N ASN A 90 -10.13 -4.95 20.20
CA ASN A 90 -9.27 -5.47 19.14
C ASN A 90 -8.33 -4.41 18.52
N LEU A 91 -8.50 -3.12 18.86
CA LEU A 91 -7.70 -2.01 18.30
C LEU A 91 -6.18 -2.11 18.54
N TRP A 92 -5.76 -2.95 19.49
CA TRP A 92 -4.36 -3.22 19.78
C TRP A 92 -3.71 -4.21 18.80
N ASN A 93 -4.49 -4.98 18.04
CA ASN A 93 -3.97 -6.06 17.21
C ASN A 93 -3.41 -5.52 15.88
N PRO A 94 -2.07 -5.49 15.69
CA PRO A 94 -1.48 -4.95 14.47
C PRO A 94 -1.80 -5.80 13.23
N CYS A 95 -1.97 -7.12 13.38
CA CYS A 95 -2.25 -8.04 12.28
C CYS A 95 -3.65 -7.85 11.65
N MET A 96 -4.48 -6.99 12.24
CA MET A 96 -5.76 -6.54 11.69
C MET A 96 -5.64 -5.22 10.92
N HIS A 97 -4.81 -4.30 11.43
CA HIS A 97 -4.73 -2.94 10.90
C HIS A 97 -3.59 -2.72 9.90
N LEU A 98 -2.61 -3.62 9.90
CA LEU A 98 -1.42 -3.59 9.05
C LEU A 98 -1.40 -4.75 8.08
N CYS A 99 -1.19 -4.43 6.81
CA CYS A 99 -1.07 -5.42 5.74
C CYS A 99 0.40 -5.76 5.43
N ASN A 100 1.35 -5.22 6.20
CA ASN A 100 2.78 -5.46 5.99
C ASN A 100 3.12 -6.94 6.18
N TYR A 101 3.82 -7.51 5.19
CA TYR A 101 4.29 -8.90 5.26
C TYR A 101 5.14 -9.18 6.51
N SER A 102 6.02 -8.25 6.90
CA SER A 102 6.89 -8.41 8.07
C SER A 102 6.13 -8.64 9.38
N ILE A 103 4.89 -8.15 9.45
CA ILE A 103 4.02 -8.23 10.64
C ILE A 103 3.16 -9.49 10.57
N ASN A 104 2.61 -9.79 9.40
CA ASN A 104 1.66 -10.89 9.23
C ASN A 104 2.32 -12.26 9.03
N LYS A 105 3.56 -12.33 8.53
CA LYS A 105 4.23 -13.60 8.14
C LYS A 105 4.38 -14.64 9.24
N HIS A 106 4.29 -14.23 10.51
CA HIS A 106 4.43 -15.11 11.67
C HIS A 106 3.08 -15.41 12.35
N HIS A 107 1.97 -14.85 11.84
CA HIS A 107 0.65 -15.17 12.35
C HIS A 107 0.25 -16.58 11.92
N SER A 108 -0.38 -17.34 12.81
CA SER A 108 -0.79 -18.74 12.55
C SER A 108 -1.66 -18.88 11.30
N ASP A 109 -2.52 -17.89 11.07
CA ASP A 109 -3.49 -17.88 9.99
C ASP A 109 -2.92 -17.31 8.69
N TYR A 110 -1.64 -16.93 8.66
CA TYR A 110 -1.00 -16.42 7.46
C TYR A 110 -0.81 -17.53 6.42
N ILE A 111 -1.72 -17.59 5.46
CA ILE A 111 -1.59 -18.44 4.29
C ILE A 111 -0.68 -17.74 3.28
N LYS A 112 0.51 -18.30 3.10
CA LYS A 112 1.45 -17.93 2.03
C LYS A 112 0.99 -18.61 0.73
N SER A 113 0.84 -17.83 -0.34
CA SER A 113 0.84 -18.44 -1.68
C SER A 113 2.28 -18.82 -2.00
N ASP A 114 2.54 -20.12 -2.15
CA ASP A 114 3.83 -20.63 -2.63
C ASP A 114 3.90 -20.67 -4.17
N ASP A 115 2.77 -20.42 -4.83
CA ASP A 115 2.66 -20.31 -6.29
C ASP A 115 2.52 -18.82 -6.67
N ALA A 116 3.44 -18.36 -7.52
CA ALA A 116 3.43 -16.99 -8.03
C ALA A 116 2.30 -16.74 -9.04
N GLU A 117 1.79 -17.80 -9.66
CA GLU A 117 0.70 -17.77 -10.64
C GLU A 117 -0.68 -17.92 -10.00
N ALA A 118 -0.74 -18.26 -8.70
CA ALA A 118 -1.99 -18.40 -7.97
C ALA A 118 -2.54 -17.02 -7.57
N GLU A 119 -3.34 -16.43 -8.47
CA GLU A 119 -3.76 -15.03 -8.41
C GLU A 119 -4.60 -14.65 -7.17
N ASN A 120 -5.28 -15.63 -6.54
CA ASN A 120 -6.30 -15.39 -5.50
C ASN A 120 -6.05 -16.17 -4.19
N VAL A 121 -4.83 -16.67 -3.95
CA VAL A 121 -4.58 -17.60 -2.83
C VAL A 121 -3.90 -16.92 -1.65
N GLY A 122 -4.49 -17.10 -0.47
CA GLY A 122 -3.92 -16.62 0.79
C GLY A 122 -3.95 -15.10 0.94
N HIS A 123 -2.95 -14.55 1.62
CA HIS A 123 -2.90 -13.13 2.02
C HIS A 123 -2.17 -12.22 1.02
N LYS A 124 -2.03 -12.68 -0.23
CA LYS A 124 -1.42 -11.95 -1.34
C LYS A 124 -2.20 -12.23 -2.62
N TRP A 125 -2.75 -11.20 -3.24
CA TRP A 125 -3.39 -11.31 -4.56
C TRP A 125 -2.66 -10.43 -5.59
N THR A 126 -2.87 -10.74 -6.86
CA THR A 126 -2.53 -9.82 -7.95
C THR A 126 -3.53 -8.65 -7.99
N LEU A 127 -3.19 -7.57 -8.68
CA LEU A 127 -4.12 -6.45 -8.84
C LEU A 127 -5.31 -6.89 -9.68
N SER A 128 -5.08 -7.64 -10.77
CA SER A 128 -6.17 -8.16 -11.61
C SER A 128 -7.13 -9.05 -10.84
N ALA A 129 -6.64 -9.88 -9.92
CA ALA A 129 -7.49 -10.68 -9.02
C ALA A 129 -8.44 -9.82 -8.19
N LEU A 130 -7.90 -8.80 -7.53
CA LEU A 130 -8.71 -7.86 -6.76
C LEU A 130 -9.72 -7.14 -7.66
N LEU A 131 -9.30 -6.61 -8.81
CA LEU A 131 -10.21 -5.90 -9.71
C LEU A 131 -11.33 -6.82 -10.23
N ARG A 132 -11.04 -8.09 -10.55
CA ARG A 132 -12.06 -9.09 -10.89
C ARG A 132 -13.04 -9.31 -9.74
N HIS A 133 -12.54 -9.43 -8.52
CA HIS A 133 -13.37 -9.56 -7.33
C HIS A 133 -14.26 -8.33 -7.11
N LEU A 134 -13.70 -7.11 -7.17
CA LEU A 134 -14.44 -5.86 -6.99
C LEU A 134 -15.54 -5.69 -8.05
N ARG A 135 -15.27 -6.05 -9.31
CA ARG A 135 -16.31 -6.08 -10.35
C ARG A 135 -17.44 -7.06 -10.02
N SER A 136 -17.13 -8.23 -9.46
CA SER A 136 -18.15 -9.22 -9.07
C SER A 136 -19.08 -8.73 -7.95
N VAL A 137 -18.63 -7.79 -7.12
CA VAL A 137 -19.44 -7.13 -6.09
C VAL A 137 -19.93 -5.74 -6.51
N ASN A 138 -19.96 -5.49 -7.84
CA ASN A 138 -20.50 -4.29 -8.47
C ASN A 138 -19.82 -2.97 -8.06
N ILE A 139 -18.51 -3.02 -7.80
CA ILE A 139 -17.67 -1.83 -7.60
C ILE A 139 -17.08 -1.40 -8.95
N ASP A 140 -17.17 -0.10 -9.25
CA ASP A 140 -16.59 0.49 -10.46
C ASP A 140 -15.06 0.53 -10.37
N THR A 141 -14.43 -0.49 -10.96
CA THR A 141 -12.97 -0.59 -11.00
C THR A 141 -12.31 0.38 -11.97
N ALA A 142 -13.04 0.86 -12.98
CA ALA A 142 -12.48 1.83 -13.93
C ALA A 142 -12.28 3.18 -13.24
N LEU A 143 -13.29 3.64 -12.51
CA LEU A 143 -13.19 4.85 -11.69
C LEU A 143 -12.12 4.71 -10.58
N LEU A 144 -12.00 3.53 -9.98
CA LEU A 144 -10.96 3.25 -8.98
C LEU A 144 -9.55 3.44 -9.58
N MET A 145 -9.28 2.80 -10.72
CA MET A 145 -7.97 2.90 -11.37
C MET A 145 -7.67 4.30 -11.87
N GLN A 146 -8.66 5.01 -12.43
CA GLN A 146 -8.51 6.42 -12.80
C GLN A 146 -8.08 7.29 -11.60
N ARG A 147 -8.70 7.11 -10.43
CA ARG A 147 -8.35 7.87 -9.22
C ARG A 147 -6.95 7.52 -8.69
N ILE A 148 -6.54 6.27 -8.83
CA ILE A 148 -5.19 5.81 -8.48
C ILE A 148 -4.16 6.49 -9.39
N GLU A 149 -4.36 6.45 -10.71
CA GLU A 149 -3.49 7.08 -11.70
C GLU A 149 -3.38 8.58 -11.49
N GLU A 150 -4.50 9.26 -11.25
CA GLU A 150 -4.50 10.68 -10.90
C GLU A 150 -3.66 11.00 -9.66
N THR A 151 -3.71 10.14 -8.64
CA THR A 151 -2.93 10.31 -7.41
C THR A 151 -1.44 10.14 -7.69
N VAL A 152 -1.06 9.17 -8.52
CA VAL A 152 0.33 8.95 -8.97
C VAL A 152 0.82 10.17 -9.74
N VAL A 153 0.07 10.63 -10.74
CA VAL A 153 0.44 11.79 -11.58
C VAL A 153 0.61 13.04 -10.75
N LYS A 154 -0.34 13.36 -9.86
CA LYS A 154 -0.26 14.53 -8.97
C LYS A 154 0.96 14.46 -8.05
N SER A 155 1.31 13.27 -7.57
CA SER A 155 2.50 13.05 -6.72
C SER A 155 3.81 13.21 -7.48
N LEU A 156 3.87 12.76 -8.74
CA LEU A 156 5.04 12.97 -9.58
C LEU A 156 5.20 14.44 -9.97
N LEU A 157 4.11 15.11 -10.35
CA LEU A 157 4.13 16.53 -10.71
C LEU A 157 4.54 17.44 -9.53
N SER A 158 4.12 17.11 -8.31
CA SER A 158 4.51 17.91 -7.14
C SER A 158 6.00 17.81 -6.80
N THR A 159 6.67 16.74 -7.22
CA THR A 159 8.10 16.49 -6.96
C THR A 159 8.99 16.84 -8.15
N ALA A 160 8.44 16.87 -9.37
CA ALA A 160 9.20 17.10 -10.59
C ALA A 160 10.06 18.38 -10.57
N PRO A 161 9.57 19.57 -10.13
CA PRO A 161 10.39 20.78 -10.13
C PRO A 161 11.64 20.65 -9.23
N SER A 162 11.50 20.01 -8.07
CA SER A 162 12.62 19.79 -7.15
C SER A 162 13.65 18.82 -7.69
N ILE A 163 13.24 17.85 -8.51
CA ILE A 163 14.14 16.87 -9.13
C ILE A 163 14.85 17.46 -10.35
N VAL A 164 14.14 18.24 -11.17
CA VAL A 164 14.73 18.89 -12.36
C VAL A 164 15.72 19.99 -11.98
N ALA A 165 15.49 20.65 -10.84
CA ALA A 165 16.39 21.70 -10.33
C ALA A 165 17.62 21.16 -9.57
N ALA A 166 17.68 19.86 -9.28
CA ALA A 166 18.76 19.22 -8.52
C ALA A 166 19.89 18.72 -9.42
#